data_AF-A0A0L8G8K1-F1
#
_entry.id   AF-A0A0L8G8K1-F1
#
_cell.length_a   1.000
_cell.length_b   1.000
_cell.length_c   1.000
_cell.angle_alpha   90.00
_cell.angle_beta   90.00
_cell.angle_gamma   90.00
#
_symmetry.space_group_name_H-M   'P 1'
#
loop_
_entity.id
_entity.type
_entity.pdbx_description
1 polymer ?
#
loop_
_entity_poly.entity_id
_entity_poly.type
_entity_poly.pdbx_seq_one_letter_code
_entity_poly.pdbx_strand_id
1 'polypeptide(L)'
;MNINTFKRSPIYRYWNILPIEKVKLALRKNNSDVHSLIFDGRGTTYKSWFSGSRLISTPWFGNSSANYNLFFNEERFAIWPKDRYSAMQAQKKSGNNTGYAVYYREDLRSK
;
A
#
# COMPACT_ATOMS: atom_id res chain seq x y z
N MET A 1 15.89 -1.96 -17.20
CA MET A 1 14.94 -2.79 -16.43
C MET A 1 14.35 -1.96 -15.31
N ASN A 2 13.03 -1.75 -15.28
CA ASN A 2 12.38 -1.02 -14.19
C ASN A 2 12.22 -1.96 -12.98
N ILE A 3 13.08 -1.77 -11.98
CA ILE A 3 13.05 -2.54 -10.73
C ILE A 3 12.03 -1.89 -9.78
N ASN A 4 10.82 -2.46 -9.71
CA ASN A 4 9.86 -2.11 -8.68
C ASN A 4 10.37 -2.66 -7.33
N THR A 5 10.88 -1.76 -6.49
CA THR A 5 11.41 -2.11 -5.16
C THR A 5 10.44 -1.66 -4.09
N PHE A 6 10.17 -2.55 -3.14
CA PHE A 6 9.44 -2.21 -1.93
C PHE A 6 10.45 -1.95 -0.82
N LYS A 7 10.39 -0.75 -0.26
CA LYS A 7 11.19 -0.38 0.91
C LYS A 7 10.24 -0.13 2.07
N ARG A 8 10.29 -0.99 3.09
CA ARG A 8 9.70 -0.67 4.39
C ARG A 8 10.72 0.13 5.17
N SER A 9 10.28 1.24 5.73
CA SER A 9 11.10 1.95 6.70
C SER A 9 11.39 1.01 7.88
N PRO A 10 12.64 0.88 8.37
CA PRO A 10 12.97 0.11 9.56
C PRO A 10 12.14 0.48 10.80
N ILE A 11 11.50 1.66 10.78
CA ILE A 11 10.50 2.12 11.75
C ILE A 11 9.48 1.03 12.12
N TYR A 12 9.10 0.13 11.19
CA TYR A 12 8.14 -0.92 11.51
C TYR A 12 8.57 -1.84 12.67
N ARG A 13 9.90 -1.98 12.90
CA ARG A 13 10.46 -2.79 13.99
C ARG A 13 10.29 -2.13 15.36
N TYR A 14 10.11 -0.82 15.38
CA TYR A 14 9.98 0.00 16.59
C TYR A 14 8.55 0.52 16.76
N TRP A 15 7.58 -0.04 16.04
CA TRP A 15 6.19 0.44 16.02
C TRP A 15 5.58 0.55 17.42
N ASN A 16 5.88 -0.40 18.31
CA ASN A 16 5.29 -0.46 19.66
C ASN A 16 5.86 0.59 20.62
N ILE A 17 6.97 1.24 20.28
CA ILE A 17 7.64 2.22 21.14
C ILE A 17 7.62 3.64 20.55
N LEU A 18 7.25 3.78 19.28
CA LEU A 18 7.18 5.06 18.60
C LEU A 18 5.74 5.60 18.60
N PRO A 19 5.53 6.91 18.77
CA PRO A 19 4.22 7.53 18.63
C PRO A 19 3.85 7.65 17.15
N ILE A 20 3.48 6.53 16.52
CA ILE A 20 3.11 6.51 15.10
C ILE A 20 1.76 7.23 14.89
N GLU A 21 1.80 8.41 14.28
CA GLU A 21 0.59 9.18 13.97
C GLU A 21 0.02 8.86 12.59
N LYS A 22 0.88 8.77 11.58
CA LYS A 22 0.49 8.59 10.18
C LYS A 22 1.39 7.58 9.50
N VAL A 23 0.80 6.85 8.55
CA VAL A 23 1.51 5.86 7.74
C VAL A 23 1.29 6.19 6.27
N LYS A 24 2.38 6.36 5.50
CA LYS A 24 2.33 6.61 4.07
C LYS A 24 2.62 5.33 3.29
N LEU A 25 1.71 4.93 2.42
CA LEU A 25 1.97 4.00 1.34
C LEU A 25 2.26 4.83 0.08
N ALA A 26 3.45 4.68 -0.52
CA ALA A 26 3.81 5.37 -1.76
C ALA A 26 4.11 4.34 -2.86
N LEU A 27 3.46 4.49 -4.01
CA LEU A 27 3.82 3.83 -5.26
C LEU A 27 4.85 4.69 -5.96
N ARG A 28 6.00 4.11 -6.30
CA ARG A 28 7.11 4.82 -6.94
C ARG A 28 7.45 4.26 -8.30
N LYS A 29 7.67 5.14 -9.28
CA LYS A 29 8.17 4.82 -10.62
C LYS A 29 9.33 5.77 -10.91
N ASN A 30 10.48 5.25 -11.34
CA ASN A 30 11.69 6.03 -11.63
C ASN A 30 12.07 7.01 -10.51
N ASN A 31 12.09 6.54 -9.26
CA ASN A 31 12.35 7.33 -8.04
C ASN A 31 11.37 8.47 -7.71
N SER A 32 10.27 8.60 -8.45
CA SER A 32 9.20 9.56 -8.16
C SER A 32 7.98 8.88 -7.57
N ASP A 33 7.31 9.52 -6.61
CA ASP A 33 6.01 9.08 -6.09
C ASP A 33 4.95 9.30 -7.19
N VAL A 34 4.36 8.22 -7.71
CA VAL A 34 3.26 8.31 -8.70
C VAL A 34 1.90 8.33 -8.03
N HIS A 35 1.74 7.61 -6.93
CA HIS A 35 0.54 7.66 -6.09
C HIS A 35 0.93 7.51 -4.62
N SER A 36 0.11 8.06 -3.72
CA SER A 36 0.27 7.79 -2.30
C SER A 36 -1.04 7.78 -1.55
N LEU A 37 -1.06 7.03 -0.46
CA LEU A 37 -2.14 7.00 0.51
C LEU A 37 -1.58 7.28 1.90
N ILE A 38 -2.29 8.07 2.68
CA ILE A 38 -1.99 8.37 4.08
C ILE A 38 -3.07 7.74 4.95
N PHE A 39 -2.65 6.99 5.95
CA PHE A 39 -3.50 6.32 6.93
C PHE A 39 -3.24 6.87 8.33
N ASP A 40 -4.27 6.87 9.18
CA ASP A 40 -4.16 7.09 10.61
C ASP A 40 -3.49 5.88 11.28
N GLY A 41 -2.26 6.10 11.75
CA GLY A 41 -1.44 5.09 12.40
C GLY A 41 -1.70 4.93 13.89
N ARG A 42 -2.46 5.83 14.52
CA ARG A 42 -2.65 5.83 15.97
C ARG A 42 -3.39 4.59 16.43
N GLY A 43 -2.88 3.96 17.50
CA GLY A 43 -3.46 2.73 18.07
C GLY A 43 -3.42 1.53 17.12
N THR A 44 -2.60 1.56 16.07
CA THR A 44 -2.40 0.41 15.17
C THR A 44 -1.12 -0.31 15.49
N THR A 45 -0.97 -1.49 14.89
CA THR A 45 0.28 -2.24 14.80
C THR A 45 0.80 -2.19 13.37
N TYR A 46 2.06 -2.60 13.18
CA TYR A 46 2.66 -2.77 11.86
C TYR A 46 1.89 -3.73 10.92
N LYS A 47 0.94 -4.52 11.45
CA LYS A 47 0.06 -5.43 10.70
C LYS A 47 -1.38 -4.93 10.50
N SER A 48 -1.81 -3.85 11.16
CA SER A 48 -3.23 -3.44 11.21
C SER A 48 -3.52 -2.01 10.72
N TRP A 49 -2.50 -1.22 10.41
CA TRP A 49 -2.67 0.15 9.91
C TRP A 49 -3.32 0.24 8.52
N PHE A 50 -3.19 -0.82 7.71
CA PHE A 50 -3.65 -0.84 6.33
C PHE A 50 -5.15 -1.18 6.24
N SER A 51 -6.00 -0.24 6.62
CA SER A 51 -7.46 -0.37 6.61
C SER A 51 -8.12 0.85 5.96
N GLY A 52 -9.21 0.62 5.23
CA GLY A 52 -9.99 1.70 4.60
C GLY A 52 -10.61 2.67 5.61
N SER A 53 -11.00 2.19 6.80
CA SER A 53 -11.54 3.05 7.87
C SER A 53 -10.51 4.01 8.49
N ARG A 54 -9.23 3.79 8.19
CA ARG A 54 -8.11 4.62 8.67
C ARG A 54 -7.56 5.53 7.57
N LEU A 55 -8.11 5.48 6.36
CA LEU A 55 -7.61 6.27 5.25
C LEU A 55 -7.93 7.77 5.48
N ILE A 56 -6.89 8.60 5.48
CA ILE A 56 -6.99 10.06 5.63
C ILE A 56 -6.99 10.75 4.25
N SER A 57 -6.16 10.27 3.32
CA SER A 57 -6.03 10.87 1.99
C SER A 57 -7.09 10.36 1.02
N THR A 58 -7.47 11.18 0.04
CA THR A 58 -8.26 10.73 -1.11
C THR A 58 -7.47 9.71 -1.96
N PRO A 59 -8.02 8.53 -2.27
CA PRO A 59 -7.35 7.58 -3.13
C PRO A 59 -7.30 8.04 -4.60
N TRP A 60 -6.24 7.68 -5.31
CA TRP A 60 -6.07 8.03 -6.74
C TRP A 60 -7.13 7.35 -7.64
N PHE A 61 -7.77 6.29 -7.15
CA PHE A 61 -8.87 5.61 -7.80
C PHE A 61 -10.25 6.17 -7.37
N GLY A 62 -10.32 7.43 -6.93
CA GLY A 62 -11.58 8.12 -6.64
C GLY A 62 -12.29 7.64 -5.37
N ASN A 63 -13.56 8.04 -5.21
CA ASN A 63 -14.34 7.88 -3.97
C ASN A 63 -15.02 6.50 -3.79
N SER A 64 -14.65 5.49 -4.57
CA SER A 64 -15.22 4.15 -4.40
C SER A 64 -14.77 3.53 -3.08
N SER A 65 -15.72 2.98 -2.32
CA SER A 65 -15.41 2.11 -1.18
C SER A 65 -14.51 0.96 -1.63
N ALA A 66 -13.47 0.66 -0.87
CA ALA A 66 -12.53 -0.40 -1.19
C ALA A 66 -12.16 -1.24 0.02
N ASN A 67 -11.90 -2.53 -0.22
CA ASN A 67 -11.31 -3.43 0.77
C ASN A 67 -9.79 -3.28 0.72
N TYR A 68 -9.18 -3.09 1.90
CA TYR A 68 -7.74 -2.97 2.09
C TYR A 68 -7.26 -4.22 2.81
N ASN A 69 -6.50 -5.06 2.12
CA ASN A 69 -6.05 -6.34 2.64
C ASN A 69 -4.53 -6.37 2.75
N LEU A 70 -4.04 -6.61 3.97
CA LEU A 70 -2.63 -6.85 4.26
C LEU A 70 -2.43 -8.32 4.64
N PHE A 71 -1.84 -9.10 3.73
CA PHE A 71 -1.42 -10.47 3.97
C PHE A 71 0.03 -10.45 4.42
N PHE A 72 0.24 -10.27 5.73
CA PHE A 72 1.57 -10.00 6.28
C PHE A 72 2.59 -11.11 5.99
N ASN A 73 2.20 -12.37 6.17
CA ASN A 73 3.10 -13.52 5.97
C ASN A 73 3.46 -13.73 4.49
N GLU A 74 2.59 -13.32 3.57
CA GLU A 74 2.81 -13.38 2.12
C GLU A 74 3.50 -12.12 1.59
N GLU A 75 3.75 -11.13 2.46
CA GLU A 75 4.20 -9.79 2.09
C GLU A 75 3.37 -9.22 0.91
N ARG A 76 2.04 -9.38 0.99
CA ARG A 76 1.09 -8.95 -0.05
C ARG A 76 0.15 -7.87 0.46
N PHE A 77 0.04 -6.80 -0.32
CA PHE A 77 -0.92 -5.71 -0.14
C PHE A 77 -1.90 -5.73 -1.31
N ALA A 78 -3.19 -5.59 -1.03
CA ALA A 78 -4.19 -5.48 -2.08
C ALA A 78 -5.28 -4.47 -1.73
N ILE A 79 -5.72 -3.71 -2.73
CA ILE A 79 -6.83 -2.76 -2.65
C ILE A 79 -7.86 -3.15 -3.70
N TRP A 80 -9.06 -3.47 -3.24
CA TRP A 80 -10.18 -3.94 -4.07
C TRP A 80 -11.38 -3.01 -3.91
N PRO A 81 -11.56 -2.03 -4.82
CA PRO A 81 -12.81 -1.26 -4.88
C PRO A 81 -14.01 -2.18 -5.10
N LYS A 82 -15.13 -1.94 -4.40
CA LYS A 82 -16.31 -2.83 -4.42
C LYS A 82 -16.88 -3.06 -5.81
N ASP A 83 -16.82 -2.05 -6.67
CA ASP A 83 -17.53 -2.07 -7.96
C ASP A 83 -16.60 -2.32 -9.16
N ARG A 84 -15.32 -2.68 -8.94
CA ARG A 84 -14.29 -2.74 -10.01
C ARG A 84 -13.20 -3.77 -9.71
N TYR A 85 -12.35 -4.05 -10.70
CA TYR A 85 -11.09 -4.82 -10.52
C TYR A 85 -10.17 -4.20 -9.45
N SER A 86 -9.09 -4.90 -9.03
CA SER A 86 -8.13 -4.38 -8.05
C SER A 86 -7.57 -3.02 -8.46
N ALA A 87 -7.58 -2.05 -7.54
CA ALA A 87 -6.88 -0.79 -7.71
C ALA A 87 -5.36 -0.95 -7.54
N MET A 88 -4.96 -1.86 -6.65
CA MET A 88 -3.56 -2.17 -6.39
C MET A 88 -3.40 -3.62 -5.93
N GLN A 89 -2.37 -4.28 -6.41
CA GLN A 89 -1.81 -5.51 -5.85
C GLN A 89 -0.29 -5.40 -5.83
N ALA A 90 0.31 -5.55 -4.66
CA ALA A 90 1.75 -5.62 -4.50
C ALA A 90 2.10 -6.89 -3.74
N GLN A 91 2.91 -7.76 -4.33
CA GLN A 91 3.31 -9.04 -3.73
C GLN A 91 4.82 -9.23 -3.90
N LYS A 92 5.49 -9.72 -2.86
CA LYS A 92 6.89 -10.12 -2.96
C LYS A 92 7.04 -11.25 -4.00
N LYS A 93 8.02 -11.12 -4.89
CA LYS A 93 8.29 -12.16 -5.89
C LYS A 93 8.82 -13.42 -5.18
N SER A 94 8.39 -14.59 -5.65
CA SER A 94 8.95 -15.87 -5.20
C SER A 94 10.41 -16.01 -5.66
N GLY A 95 11.23 -16.75 -4.89
CA GLY A 95 12.66 -17.00 -5.16
C GLY A 95 13.62 -15.99 -4.51
N ASN A 96 14.89 -16.00 -4.92
CA ASN A 96 15.97 -15.16 -4.35
C ASN A 96 15.85 -13.65 -4.63
N ASN A 97 14.73 -13.20 -5.23
CA ASN A 97 14.53 -11.80 -5.60
C ASN A 97 13.91 -11.00 -4.44
N THR A 98 14.57 -9.90 -4.08
CA THR A 98 14.11 -8.94 -3.05
C THR A 98 13.03 -7.96 -3.56
N GLY A 99 12.60 -8.11 -4.82
CA GLY A 99 11.65 -7.22 -5.49
C GLY A 99 10.18 -7.61 -5.29
N TYR A 100 9.29 -6.65 -5.60
CA TYR A 100 7.85 -6.86 -5.55
C TYR A 100 7.28 -6.81 -6.98
N ALA A 101 6.33 -7.69 -7.28
CA ALA A 101 5.42 -7.52 -8.40
C ALA A 101 4.35 -6.52 -7.95
N VAL A 102 4.29 -5.37 -8.61
CA VAL A 102 3.35 -4.29 -8.29
C VAL A 102 2.49 -4.03 -9.51
N TYR A 103 1.19 -4.22 -9.35
CA TYR A 103 0.15 -3.88 -10.31
C TYR A 103 -0.70 -2.78 -9.69
N TYR A 104 -0.91 -1.70 -10.41
CA TYR A 104 -1.80 -0.62 -10.01
C TYR A 104 -2.47 -0.03 -11.23
N ARG A 105 -3.67 0.54 -11.05
CA ARG A 105 -4.34 1.26 -12.12
C ARG A 105 -3.92 2.72 -12.10
N GLU A 106 -3.49 3.25 -13.25
CA GLU A 106 -3.01 4.63 -13.38
C GLU A 106 -4.18 5.65 -13.35
N ASP A 107 -5.38 5.29 -13.82
CA ASP A 107 -6.61 6.09 -13.70
C ASP A 107 -7.86 5.19 -13.86
N LEU A 108 -9.00 5.58 -13.27
CA LEU A 108 -10.32 4.93 -13.42
C LEU A 108 -11.13 5.46 -14.63
N ARG A 109 -10.55 6.38 -15.42
CA ARG A 109 -11.20 7.04 -16.56
C ARG A 109 -11.00 6.36 -17.92
N SER A 110 -10.10 5.39 -18.07
CA SER A 110 -10.02 4.63 -19.32
C SER A 110 -10.99 3.45 -19.27
N LYS A 111 -12.16 3.65 -19.87
CA LYS A 111 -12.91 2.56 -20.51
C LYS A 111 -12.12 2.04 -21.71
#